data_AF-A0AAN8GAQ6-F1
#
_entry.id   AF-A0AAN8GAQ6-F1
#
_cell.length_a   1.000
_cell.length_b   1.000
_cell.length_c   1.000
_cell.angle_alpha   90.00
_cell.angle_beta   90.00
_cell.angle_gamma   90.00
#
_symmetry.space_group_name_H-M   'P 1'
#
loop_
_entity.id
_entity.type
_entity.pdbx_description
1 polymer ?
#
loop_
_entity_poly.entity_id
_entity_poly.type
_entity_poly.pdbx_seq_one_letter_code
_entity_poly.pdbx_strand_id
1 'polypeptide(L)'
;YFYSPRRYRCFPFKYNGCGGNDNNHLTLHECMKCAPEGDAMCLGGAHPRGRCRQLSDCPPDSTCVVDEEVKVKGLCCDDEATAKAEYRNCGSKKIVKVEGRDLLGMSCRHYFCPDHSECRENGFFAFCCK
;
A
#
# COMPACT_ATOMS: atom_id res chain seq x y z
N TYR A 1 1.37 -9.90 -8.18
CA TYR A 1 1.12 -9.36 -6.83
C TYR A 1 1.39 -10.42 -5.80
N PHE A 2 1.97 -10.07 -4.66
CA PHE A 2 2.13 -10.96 -3.51
C PHE A 2 1.59 -10.27 -2.25
N TYR A 3 1.01 -11.04 -1.34
CA TYR A 3 0.55 -10.58 -0.04
C TYR A 3 1.73 -10.50 0.93
N SER A 4 1.87 -9.34 1.60
CA SER A 4 2.84 -9.14 2.68
C SER A 4 2.11 -9.11 4.02
N PRO A 5 2.25 -10.15 4.88
CA PRO A 5 1.61 -10.17 6.19
C PRO A 5 2.18 -9.09 7.12
N ARG A 6 3.43 -8.64 6.90
CA ARG A 6 4.02 -7.54 7.68
C ARG A 6 3.38 -6.18 7.39
N ARG A 7 2.77 -6.02 6.23
CA ARG A 7 2.20 -4.76 5.76
C ARG A 7 0.69 -4.85 5.53
N TYR A 8 0.11 -6.02 5.79
CA TYR A 8 -1.27 -6.38 5.57
C TYR A 8 -1.83 -5.92 4.22
N ARG A 9 -1.01 -6.02 3.17
CA ARG A 9 -1.34 -5.54 1.84
C ARG A 9 -0.63 -6.33 0.76
N CYS A 10 -1.24 -6.33 -0.41
CA CYS A 10 -0.69 -6.86 -1.63
C CYS A 10 0.18 -5.86 -2.39
N PHE A 11 1.36 -6.30 -2.85
CA PHE A 11 2.29 -5.48 -3.62
C PHE A 11 2.61 -6.09 -4.98
N PRO A 12 2.79 -5.28 -6.02
CA PRO A 12 3.29 -5.74 -7.31
C PRO A 12 4.77 -6.15 -7.18
N PHE A 13 5.16 -7.12 -8.01
CA PHE A 13 6.54 -7.56 -8.16
C PHE A 13 6.73 -8.13 -9.56
N LYS A 14 7.96 -8.12 -10.06
CA LYS A 14 8.30 -8.78 -11.32
C LYS A 14 8.51 -10.27 -11.09
N TYR A 15 7.69 -11.07 -11.74
CA TYR A 15 7.86 -12.51 -11.84
C TYR A 15 8.40 -12.85 -13.22
N ASN A 16 9.50 -13.62 -13.27
CA ASN A 16 10.18 -13.96 -14.53
C ASN A 16 9.56 -15.17 -15.26
N GLY A 17 8.47 -15.74 -14.75
CA GLY A 17 7.72 -16.81 -15.43
C GLY A 17 8.11 -18.24 -15.07
N CYS A 18 9.07 -18.46 -14.17
CA CYS A 18 9.42 -19.80 -13.70
C CYS A 18 9.68 -19.85 -12.18
N GLY A 19 9.40 -21.01 -11.58
CA GLY A 19 9.49 -21.22 -10.12
C GLY A 19 8.40 -20.49 -9.34
N GLY A 20 8.63 -20.24 -8.05
CA GLY A 20 7.71 -19.48 -7.18
C GLY A 20 6.83 -20.37 -6.29
N ASN A 21 5.86 -19.75 -5.63
CA ASN A 21 4.89 -20.37 -4.74
C ASN A 21 3.50 -19.73 -4.96
N ASP A 22 2.51 -20.16 -4.19
CA ASP A 22 1.12 -19.72 -4.33
C ASP A 22 0.88 -18.23 -3.99
N ASN A 23 1.86 -17.54 -3.39
CA ASN A 23 1.78 -16.10 -3.11
C ASN A 23 2.15 -15.26 -4.34
N ASN A 24 1.51 -15.58 -5.48
CA ASN A 24 1.71 -14.93 -6.77
C ASN A 24 0.39 -14.82 -7.52
N HIS A 25 -0.17 -13.62 -7.55
CA HIS A 25 -1.48 -13.32 -8.12
C HIS A 25 -1.38 -12.32 -9.27
N LEU A 26 -2.20 -12.46 -10.31
CA LEU A 26 -2.16 -11.57 -11.48
C LEU A 26 -2.67 -10.18 -11.14
N THR A 27 -3.72 -10.10 -10.32
CA THR A 27 -4.37 -8.83 -9.98
C THR A 27 -4.28 -8.50 -8.49
N LEU A 28 -4.39 -7.21 -8.15
CA LEU A 28 -4.51 -6.77 -6.76
C LEU A 28 -5.74 -7.39 -6.10
N HIS A 29 -6.87 -7.44 -6.82
CA HIS A 29 -8.12 -7.98 -6.32
C HIS A 29 -8.00 -9.46 -5.92
N GLU A 30 -7.37 -10.30 -6.76
CA GLU A 30 -7.11 -11.70 -6.43
C GLU A 30 -6.24 -11.85 -5.19
N CYS A 31 -5.16 -11.07 -5.10
CA CYS A 31 -4.27 -11.12 -3.95
C CYS A 31 -4.97 -10.73 -2.64
N MET A 32 -5.86 -9.74 -2.67
CA MET A 32 -6.58 -9.29 -1.48
C MET A 32 -7.56 -10.36 -0.95
N LYS A 33 -7.97 -11.35 -1.76
CA LYS A 33 -8.75 -12.50 -1.27
C LYS A 33 -7.98 -13.39 -0.29
N CYS A 34 -6.65 -13.31 -0.29
CA CYS A 34 -5.79 -14.02 0.66
C CYS A 34 -5.50 -13.22 1.93
N ALA A 35 -5.99 -11.98 2.05
CA ALA A 35 -5.78 -11.18 3.25
C ALA A 35 -6.53 -11.83 4.44
N PRO A 36 -5.87 -12.04 5.61
CA PRO A 36 -6.54 -12.54 6.80
C PRO A 36 -7.63 -11.57 7.24
N GLU A 37 -8.79 -12.12 7.61
CA GLU A 37 -9.81 -11.37 8.32
C GLU A 37 -9.32 -11.12 9.76
N GLY A 38 -9.12 -9.85 10.14
CA GLY A 38 -8.89 -9.50 11.56
C GLY A 38 -7.89 -8.40 11.83
N ASP A 39 -6.85 -8.26 11.00
CA ASP A 39 -5.74 -7.33 11.27
C ASP A 39 -5.63 -6.27 10.18
N ALA A 40 -6.54 -5.30 10.24
CA ALA A 40 -6.43 -4.13 9.40
C ALA A 40 -5.35 -3.19 9.99
N MET A 41 -4.30 -2.90 9.23
CA MET A 41 -3.28 -1.92 9.61
C MET A 41 -3.49 -0.61 8.87
N CYS A 42 -2.97 0.47 9.46
CA CYS A 42 -2.87 1.76 8.80
C CYS A 42 -1.75 1.76 7.75
N LEU A 43 -1.78 2.76 6.87
CA LEU A 43 -0.67 3.03 5.96
C LEU A 43 0.65 3.14 6.75
N GLY A 44 1.73 2.63 6.16
CA GLY A 44 3.03 2.55 6.83
C GLY A 44 3.18 1.39 7.83
N GLY A 45 2.15 0.57 8.04
CA GLY A 45 2.22 -0.55 9.00
C GLY A 45 2.10 -0.08 10.45
N ALA A 46 1.43 1.05 10.69
CA ALA A 46 1.05 1.46 12.03
C ALA A 46 -0.21 0.70 12.48
N HIS A 47 -0.30 0.40 13.78
CA HIS A 47 -1.52 -0.15 14.36
C HIS A 47 -2.62 0.92 14.39
N PRO A 48 -3.88 0.57 14.07
CA PRO A 48 -4.99 1.50 14.22
C PRO A 48 -5.13 1.96 15.66
N ARG A 49 -5.42 3.24 15.85
CA ARG A 49 -5.71 3.84 17.17
C ARG A 49 -7.18 3.67 17.57
N GLY A 50 -8.01 3.11 16.69
CA GLY A 50 -9.44 2.91 16.90
C GLY A 50 -10.18 2.49 15.63
N ARG A 51 -11.49 2.34 15.77
CA ARG A 51 -12.45 2.17 14.66
C ARG A 51 -13.28 3.44 14.55
N CYS A 52 -13.66 3.82 13.34
CA CYS A 52 -14.45 5.01 13.07
C CYS A 52 -15.47 4.79 11.94
N ARG A 53 -16.47 5.67 11.92
CA ARG A 53 -17.35 5.92 10.79
C ARG A 53 -17.17 7.35 10.26
N GLN A 54 -16.77 8.26 11.14
CA GLN A 54 -16.52 9.66 10.86
C GLN A 54 -15.30 10.16 11.62
N LEU A 55 -14.74 11.31 11.20
CA LEU A 55 -13.50 11.85 11.77
C LEU A 55 -13.57 12.10 13.30
N SER A 56 -14.74 12.49 13.82
CA SER A 56 -14.93 12.76 15.25
C SER A 56 -14.88 11.51 16.14
N ASP A 57 -14.94 10.30 15.56
CA ASP A 57 -14.77 9.06 16.32
C ASP A 57 -13.29 8.80 16.66
N CYS A 58 -12.37 9.52 16.01
CA CYS A 58 -10.93 9.32 16.13
C CYS A 58 -10.29 10.24 17.17
N PRO A 59 -9.26 9.75 17.90
CA PRO A 59 -8.50 10.59 18.81
C PRO A 59 -7.79 11.73 18.06
N PRO A 60 -7.36 12.81 18.75
CA PRO A 60 -6.52 13.84 18.16
C PRO A 60 -5.30 13.25 17.42
N ASP A 61 -4.88 13.91 16.35
CA ASP A 61 -3.77 13.51 15.47
C ASP A 61 -3.98 12.16 14.76
N SER A 62 -5.25 11.79 14.55
CA SER A 62 -5.60 10.65 13.72
C SER A 62 -6.79 10.90 12.80
N THR A 63 -6.69 10.35 11.61
CA THR A 63 -7.70 10.47 10.55
C THR A 63 -8.49 9.19 10.43
N CYS A 64 -9.80 9.33 10.17
CA CYS A 64 -10.65 8.20 9.83
C CYS A 64 -10.42 7.77 8.38
N VAL A 65 -9.69 6.66 8.19
CA VAL A 65 -9.48 6.03 6.88
C VAL A 65 -10.59 5.03 6.63
N VAL A 66 -11.44 5.34 5.66
CA VAL A 66 -12.48 4.44 5.14
C VAL A 66 -12.05 3.93 3.77
N ASP A 67 -12.06 2.61 3.58
CA ASP A 67 -11.85 2.01 2.26
C ASP A 67 -13.23 1.56 1.74
N GLU A 68 -13.85 2.42 0.93
CA GLU A 68 -15.16 2.16 0.33
C GLU A 68 -15.13 0.98 -0.65
N GLU A 69 -13.97 0.69 -1.26
CA GLU A 69 -13.83 -0.41 -2.22
C GLU A 69 -13.70 -1.77 -1.55
N VAL A 70 -13.14 -1.81 -0.34
CA VAL A 70 -12.87 -3.06 0.38
C VAL A 70 -13.85 -3.28 1.55
N LYS A 71 -14.86 -2.40 1.72
CA LYS A 71 -15.85 -2.45 2.83
C LYS A 71 -15.19 -2.57 4.21
N VAL A 72 -14.00 -2.02 4.39
CA VAL A 72 -13.29 -2.06 5.67
C VAL A 72 -13.98 -1.07 6.61
N LYS A 73 -14.37 -1.54 7.81
CA LYS A 73 -14.83 -0.66 8.89
C LYS A 73 -13.75 0.40 9.12
N GLY A 74 -14.12 1.68 9.09
CA GLY A 74 -13.15 2.78 9.16
C GLY A 74 -12.16 2.63 10.31
N LEU A 75 -10.91 3.02 10.06
CA LEU A 75 -9.80 2.94 11.01
C LEU A 75 -9.32 4.33 11.37
N CYS A 76 -9.05 4.56 12.65
CA CYS A 76 -8.32 5.76 13.06
C CYS A 76 -6.83 5.52 12.88
N CYS A 77 -6.23 6.24 11.93
CA CYS A 77 -4.83 6.11 11.57
C CYS A 77 -4.07 7.39 11.92
N ASP A 78 -2.90 7.21 12.52
CA ASP A 78 -2.02 8.32 12.91
C ASP A 78 -1.63 9.17 11.69
N ASP A 79 -1.82 10.48 11.80
CA ASP A 79 -1.66 11.42 10.68
C ASP A 79 -0.19 11.54 10.26
N GLU A 80 0.72 11.59 11.23
CA GLU A 80 2.16 11.73 10.97
C GLU A 80 2.73 10.47 10.31
N ALA A 81 2.38 9.29 10.83
CA ALA A 81 2.78 8.02 10.24
C ALA A 81 2.22 7.85 8.83
N THR A 82 0.96 8.24 8.61
CA THR A 82 0.32 8.19 7.30
C THR A 82 1.02 9.15 6.32
N ALA A 83 1.25 10.40 6.71
CA ALA A 83 1.92 11.40 5.88
C ALA A 83 3.35 10.97 5.50
N LYS A 84 4.12 10.40 6.44
CA LYS A 84 5.47 9.85 6.16
C LYS A 84 5.42 8.69 5.18
N ALA A 85 4.42 7.82 5.29
CA ALA A 85 4.25 6.70 4.37
C ALA A 85 3.80 7.15 2.97
N GLU A 86 3.02 8.22 2.89
CA GLU A 86 2.53 8.80 1.64
C GLU A 86 3.54 9.72 0.96
N TYR A 87 4.54 10.24 1.67
CA TYR A 87 5.55 11.13 1.11
C TYR A 87 6.30 10.47 -0.06
N ARG A 88 6.09 11.01 -1.26
CA ARG A 88 6.69 10.56 -2.53
C ARG A 88 7.29 11.75 -3.24
N ASN A 89 8.57 11.67 -3.57
CA ASN A 89 9.27 12.77 -4.23
C ASN A 89 9.95 12.28 -5.52
N CYS A 90 9.45 12.76 -6.65
CA CYS A 90 9.99 12.49 -7.98
C CYS A 90 10.83 13.64 -8.56
N GLY A 91 11.05 14.73 -7.79
CA GLY A 91 11.70 15.94 -8.29
C GLY A 91 10.91 16.53 -9.47
N SER A 92 11.54 16.62 -10.64
CA SER A 92 10.90 17.09 -11.88
C SER A 92 10.07 16.03 -12.61
N LYS A 93 10.16 14.74 -12.22
CA LYS A 93 9.41 13.63 -12.81
C LYS A 93 8.02 13.48 -12.17
N LYS A 94 7.13 12.72 -12.80
CA LYS A 94 5.80 12.40 -12.26
C LYS A 94 5.78 11.01 -11.62
N ILE A 95 4.88 10.83 -10.66
CA ILE A 95 4.59 9.50 -10.10
C ILE A 95 3.88 8.67 -11.16
N VAL A 96 4.36 7.44 -11.38
CA VAL A 96 3.71 6.47 -12.26
C VAL A 96 2.40 6.01 -11.65
N LYS A 97 1.34 6.04 -12.46
CA LYS A 97 0.01 5.56 -12.09
C LYS A 97 -0.40 4.39 -12.96
N VAL A 98 -1.09 3.42 -12.36
CA VAL A 98 -1.74 2.29 -13.02
C VAL A 98 -3.23 2.37 -12.69
N GLU A 99 -4.09 2.38 -13.70
CA GLU A 99 -5.55 2.53 -13.52
C GLU A 99 -5.94 3.76 -12.67
N GLY A 100 -5.23 4.89 -12.89
CA GLY A 100 -5.44 6.14 -12.16
C GLY A 100 -4.85 6.19 -10.74
N ARG A 101 -4.34 5.07 -10.20
CA ARG A 101 -3.76 4.98 -8.85
C ARG A 101 -2.24 4.96 -8.90
N ASP A 102 -1.61 5.50 -7.86
CA ASP A 102 -0.15 5.45 -7.74
C ASP A 102 0.34 3.99 -7.69
N LEU A 103 1.35 3.68 -8.51
CA LEU A 103 1.96 2.36 -8.51
C LEU A 103 2.90 2.23 -7.31
N LEU A 104 2.39 1.58 -6.26
CA LEU A 104 3.11 1.37 -5.00
C LEU A 104 3.63 -0.06 -4.90
N GLY A 105 4.90 -0.21 -4.56
CA GLY A 105 5.56 -1.47 -4.26
C GLY A 105 6.06 -1.54 -2.83
N MET A 106 6.45 -2.75 -2.39
CA MET A 106 7.00 -2.92 -1.03
C MET A 106 8.46 -2.43 -0.93
N SER A 107 9.25 -2.65 -1.98
CA SER A 107 10.65 -2.23 -2.10
C SER A 107 11.06 -2.27 -3.57
N CYS A 108 12.03 -1.45 -3.95
CA CYS A 108 12.61 -1.45 -5.30
C CYS A 108 13.26 -2.79 -5.69
N ARG A 109 13.60 -3.63 -4.72
CA ARG A 109 14.12 -5.00 -4.95
C ARG A 109 13.09 -5.96 -5.57
N HIS A 110 11.82 -5.56 -5.66
CA HIS A 110 10.77 -6.35 -6.31
C HIS A 110 10.64 -6.03 -7.80
N TYR A 111 11.43 -5.08 -8.34
CA TYR A 111 11.49 -4.76 -9.77
C TYR A 111 10.12 -4.49 -10.42
N PHE A 112 9.16 -3.95 -9.67
CA PHE A 112 7.77 -3.77 -10.09
C PHE A 112 7.53 -2.55 -10.99
N CYS A 113 8.52 -1.66 -11.09
CA CYS A 113 8.42 -0.45 -11.89
C CYS A 113 8.47 -0.77 -13.40
N PRO A 114 7.65 -0.11 -14.23
CA PRO A 114 7.63 -0.32 -15.67
C PRO A 114 8.92 0.18 -16.33
N ASP A 115 9.14 -0.23 -17.58
CA ASP A 115 10.34 0.16 -18.33
C ASP A 115 10.47 1.69 -18.46
N HIS A 116 11.72 2.13 -18.37
CA HIS A 116 12.13 3.54 -18.36
C HIS A 116 11.51 4.37 -17.22
N SER A 117 11.16 3.73 -16.10
CA SER A 117 10.84 4.45 -14.86
C SER A 117 11.89 4.18 -13.79
N GLU A 118 12.09 5.17 -12.93
CA GLU A 118 13.04 5.11 -11.82
C GLU A 118 12.31 4.67 -10.56
N CYS A 119 12.76 3.60 -9.92
CA CYS A 119 12.23 3.21 -8.62
C CYS A 119 12.87 4.03 -7.50
N ARG A 120 12.04 4.55 -6.60
CA ARG A 120 12.45 5.20 -5.36
C ARG A 120 11.73 4.56 -4.20
N GLU A 121 12.34 4.55 -3.03
CA GLU A 121 11.73 4.03 -1.82
C GLU A 121 11.88 5.03 -0.67
N ASN A 122 10.84 5.10 0.16
CA ASN A 122 10.90 5.71 1.47
C ASN A 122 10.99 4.59 2.53
N GLY A 123 11.02 4.92 3.82
CA GLY A 123 11.08 3.92 4.90
C GLY A 123 9.87 2.96 4.95
N PHE A 124 8.84 3.22 4.15
CA PHE A 124 7.59 2.48 4.12
C PHE A 124 7.38 1.81 2.76
N PHE A 125 7.26 2.54 1.66
CA PHE A 125 6.91 2.00 0.36
C PHE A 125 7.93 2.39 -0.71
N ALA A 126 7.92 1.61 -1.79
CA ALA A 126 8.53 1.98 -3.05
C ALA A 126 7.50 2.55 -4.01
N PHE A 127 7.93 3.47 -4.87
CA PHE A 127 7.12 4.12 -5.89
C PHE A 127 7.99 4.36 -7.14
N CYS A 128 7.34 4.52 -8.29
CA CYS A 128 8.02 4.71 -9.56
C CYS A 128 7.85 6.14 -10.06
N CYS A 129 8.93 6.73 -10.58
CA CYS A 129 8.96 8.07 -11.14
C CYS A 129 9.29 8.02 -12.63
N LYS A 130 8.53 8.74 -13.46
CA LYS A 130 8.75 8.86 -14.90
C LYS A 130 8.53 10.29 -15.39
#